data_AF-A0A0A1WS05-F1
#
_entry.id   AF-A0A0A1WS05-F1
#
_cell.length_a   1.000
_cell.length_b   1.000
_cell.length_c   1.000
_cell.angle_alpha   90.00
_cell.angle_beta   90.00
_cell.angle_gamma   90.00
#
_symmetry.space_group_name_H-M   'P 1'
#
loop_
_entity.id
_entity.type
_entity.pdbx_description
1 polymer ?
#
loop_
_entity_poly.entity_id
_entity_poly.type
_entity_poly.pdbx_seq_one_letter_code
_entity_poly.pdbx_strand_id
1 'polypeptide(L)'
;MSLGRIIKLQSLIAKPLHRAYSGAGLPELTQVRHKVKRNDYANLEDKDIAFFESIVGKSYALQEDLQAYNVDFWHCVRGNSKLVLKPGTTQEVSAILKYCNERKLAVCPQGGNT
;
A
#
# COMPACT_ATOMS: atom_id res chain seq x y z
N MET A 1 23.98 -38.01 -41.06
CA MET A 1 25.08 -37.34 -40.33
C MET A 1 24.81 -35.84 -40.41
N SER A 2 24.80 -35.00 -39.39
CA SER A 2 24.91 -35.10 -37.94
C SER A 2 24.78 -33.65 -37.46
N LEU A 3 23.96 -33.40 -36.42
CA LEU A 3 24.01 -32.29 -35.45
C LEU A 3 24.05 -30.83 -35.98
N GLY A 4 23.28 -29.86 -35.48
CA GLY A 4 22.55 -29.78 -34.23
C GLY A 4 21.96 -28.38 -34.06
N ARG A 5 20.84 -28.32 -33.34
CA ARG A 5 20.18 -27.09 -32.89
C ARG A 5 21.12 -26.32 -31.94
N ILE A 6 21.41 -25.06 -32.24
CA ILE A 6 22.04 -24.15 -31.27
C ILE A 6 20.92 -23.41 -30.55
N ILE A 7 20.64 -23.86 -29.33
CA ILE A 7 19.76 -23.22 -28.37
C ILE A 7 20.50 -21.98 -27.85
N LYS A 8 19.93 -20.78 -28.01
CA LYS A 8 20.42 -19.58 -27.32
C LYS A 8 20.22 -19.79 -25.81
N LEU A 9 21.30 -20.11 -25.12
CA LEU A 9 21.36 -20.14 -23.66
C LEU A 9 21.22 -18.70 -23.16
N GLN A 10 20.00 -18.28 -22.80
CA GLN A 10 19.84 -17.07 -22.02
C GLN A 10 20.50 -17.30 -20.67
N SER A 11 21.57 -16.55 -20.39
CA SER A 11 22.21 -16.55 -19.08
C SER A 11 21.18 -16.11 -18.04
N LEU A 12 20.66 -17.05 -17.27
CA LEU A 12 19.99 -16.78 -16.01
C LEU A 12 21.07 -16.29 -15.05
N ILE A 13 21.34 -14.98 -15.08
CA ILE A 13 22.07 -14.30 -14.03
C ILE A 13 21.16 -14.42 -12.80
N ALA A 14 21.47 -15.39 -11.94
CA ALA A 14 20.90 -15.47 -10.61
C ALA A 14 21.21 -14.12 -9.94
N LYS A 15 20.17 -13.30 -9.74
CA LYS A 15 20.30 -12.07 -8.98
C LYS A 15 20.83 -12.48 -7.61
N PRO A 16 21.99 -11.97 -7.16
CA PRO A 16 22.50 -12.33 -5.86
C PRO A 16 21.45 -11.92 -4.84
N LEU A 17 21.05 -12.86 -3.99
CA LEU A 17 20.19 -12.59 -2.85
C LEU A 17 21.05 -11.88 -1.79
N HIS A 18 21.49 -10.67 -2.09
CA HIS A 18 22.07 -9.79 -1.09
C HIS A 18 20.95 -9.42 -0.13
N ARG A 19 20.88 -10.13 1.00
CA ARG A 19 20.19 -9.62 2.17
C ARG A 19 21.08 -8.53 2.77
N ALA A 20 21.05 -7.36 2.15
CA ALA A 20 21.60 -6.17 2.76
C ALA A 20 20.75 -5.86 3.99
N TYR A 21 21.37 -5.80 5.17
CA TYR A 21 20.83 -5.04 6.28
C TYR A 21 21.00 -3.56 5.91
N SER A 22 20.02 -3.03 5.18
CA SER A 22 20.05 -1.64 4.72
C SER A 22 19.72 -0.70 5.88
N GLY A 23 20.73 0.03 6.35
CA GLY A 23 20.50 1.25 7.12
C GLY A 23 19.91 2.37 6.25
N ALA A 24 19.07 3.20 6.87
CA ALA A 24 18.64 4.55 6.50
C ALA A 24 17.84 4.79 5.19
N GLY A 25 17.39 3.77 4.47
CA GLY A 25 16.54 3.93 3.27
C GLY A 25 15.06 3.65 3.51
N LEU A 26 14.16 4.35 2.81
CA LEU A 26 12.74 3.95 2.76
C LEU A 26 12.63 2.52 2.21
N PRO A 27 11.86 1.62 2.84
CA PRO A 27 11.67 0.27 2.32
C PRO A 27 11.06 0.31 0.92
N GLU A 28 11.38 -0.69 0.10
CA GLU A 28 10.69 -0.91 -1.18
C GLU A 28 9.19 -1.17 -0.92
N LEU A 29 8.32 -0.76 -1.84
CA LEU A 29 6.90 -1.01 -1.73
C LEU A 29 6.64 -2.52 -1.55
N THR A 30 5.83 -2.89 -0.56
CA THR A 30 5.54 -4.28 -0.20
C THR A 30 5.04 -5.08 -1.41
N GLN A 31 4.21 -4.47 -2.25
CA GLN A 31 3.70 -5.09 -3.49
C GLN A 31 4.82 -5.53 -4.45
N VAL A 32 5.92 -4.78 -4.52
CA VAL A 32 7.07 -5.09 -5.38
C VAL A 32 7.97 -6.12 -4.70
N ARG A 33 8.38 -5.84 -3.46
CA ARG A 33 9.27 -6.70 -2.68
C ARG A 33 8.76 -8.13 -2.55
N HIS A 34 7.46 -8.28 -2.28
CA HIS A 34 6.81 -9.57 -2.05
C HIS A 34 5.98 -10.07 -3.25
N LYS A 35 5.96 -9.33 -4.36
CA LYS A 35 5.19 -9.66 -5.59
C LYS A 35 3.71 -9.93 -5.31
N VAL A 36 3.13 -9.18 -4.37
CA VAL A 36 1.75 -9.36 -3.92
C VAL A 36 0.81 -8.79 -4.98
N LYS A 37 -0.24 -9.53 -5.32
CA LYS A 37 -1.28 -9.04 -6.23
C LYS A 37 -2.39 -8.37 -5.45
N ARG A 38 -2.82 -7.19 -5.89
CA ARG A 38 -3.98 -6.49 -5.33
C ARG A 38 -5.25 -7.26 -5.69
N ASN A 39 -6.12 -7.46 -4.70
CA ASN A 39 -7.45 -8.05 -4.92
C ASN A 39 -8.41 -7.07 -5.60
N ASP A 40 -9.59 -7.57 -5.94
CA ASP A 40 -10.67 -6.83 -6.60
C ASP A 40 -11.41 -5.88 -5.64
N TYR A 41 -10.71 -4.81 -5.23
CA TYR A 41 -11.29 -3.67 -4.52
C TYR A 41 -11.41 -2.47 -5.46
N ALA A 42 -12.38 -1.58 -5.22
CA ALA A 42 -12.46 -0.33 -5.95
C ALA A 42 -11.21 0.53 -5.71
N ASN A 43 -10.92 1.43 -6.66
CA ASN A 43 -9.88 2.43 -6.51
C ASN A 43 -10.48 3.70 -5.89
N LEU A 44 -9.65 4.43 -5.15
CA LEU A 44 -10.02 5.72 -4.58
C LEU A 44 -10.23 6.74 -5.70
N GLU A 45 -11.38 7.40 -5.68
CA GLU A 45 -11.77 8.48 -6.59
C GLU A 45 -11.98 9.79 -5.80
N ASP A 46 -11.95 10.94 -6.49
CA ASP A 46 -12.11 12.26 -5.84
C ASP A 46 -13.44 12.41 -5.08
N LYS A 47 -14.50 11.74 -5.56
CA LYS A 47 -15.81 11.72 -4.90
C LYS A 47 -15.76 11.02 -3.53
N ASP A 48 -14.88 10.02 -3.39
CA ASP A 48 -14.72 9.28 -2.13
C ASP A 48 -14.02 10.19 -1.12
N ILE A 49 -12.97 10.88 -1.57
CA ILE A 49 -12.23 11.85 -0.76
C ILE A 49 -13.17 12.96 -0.28
N ALA A 50 -13.94 13.57 -1.18
CA ALA A 50 -14.90 14.60 -0.83
C ALA A 50 -15.96 14.11 0.18
N PHE A 51 -16.42 12.86 0.04
CA PHE A 51 -17.32 12.26 1.02
C PHE A 51 -16.65 12.11 2.40
N PHE A 52 -15.43 11.60 2.46
CA PHE A 52 -14.73 11.46 3.73
C PHE A 52 -14.40 12.80 4.38
N GLU A 53 -14.01 13.81 3.60
CA GLU A 53 -13.82 15.18 4.08
C GLU A 53 -15.09 15.77 4.69
N SER A 54 -16.28 15.40 4.18
CA SER A 54 -17.56 15.83 4.77
C SER A 54 -17.86 15.17 6.13
N ILE A 55 -17.25 14.02 6.42
CA ILE A 55 -17.42 13.28 7.68
C ILE A 55 -16.42 13.78 8.73
N VAL A 56 -15.13 13.70 8.43
CA VAL A 56 -14.07 13.98 9.42
C VAL A 56 -13.56 15.42 9.36
N GLY A 57 -13.89 16.17 8.31
CA GLY A 57 -13.31 17.48 8.03
C GLY A 57 -11.98 17.39 7.26
N LYS A 58 -11.69 18.39 6.43
CA LYS A 58 -10.50 18.43 5.56
C LYS A 58 -9.18 18.24 6.31
N SER A 59 -9.05 18.85 7.49
CA SER A 59 -7.83 18.75 8.32
C SER A 59 -7.55 17.33 8.83
N TYR A 60 -8.54 16.44 8.79
CA TYR A 60 -8.46 15.07 9.29
C TYR A 60 -8.52 14.02 8.16
N ALA A 61 -8.54 14.46 6.89
CA ALA A 61 -8.44 13.63 5.70
C ALA A 61 -7.13 13.94 4.96
N LEU A 62 -6.03 13.34 5.43
CA LEU A 62 -4.68 13.64 4.96
C LEU A 62 -4.40 12.94 3.63
N GLN A 63 -3.87 13.70 2.66
CA GLN A 63 -3.47 13.20 1.33
C GLN A 63 -1.96 13.33 1.07
N GLU A 64 -1.28 14.19 1.84
CA GLU A 64 0.14 14.48 1.74
C GLU A 64 0.91 13.96 2.97
N ASP A 65 2.23 13.81 2.85
CA ASP A 65 3.12 13.37 3.93
C ASP A 65 2.71 12.05 4.63
N LEU A 66 2.20 11.10 3.85
CA LEU A 66 1.65 9.85 4.36
C LEU A 66 2.69 8.75 4.67
N GLN A 67 3.99 9.06 4.64
CA GLN A 67 5.04 8.05 4.79
C GLN A 67 5.04 7.42 6.18
N ALA A 68 4.81 8.21 7.23
CA ALA A 68 4.75 7.73 8.62
C ALA A 68 3.60 6.73 8.86
N TYR A 69 2.55 6.79 8.04
CA TYR A 69 1.41 5.85 8.08
C TYR A 69 1.64 4.62 7.19
N ASN A 70 2.39 4.79 6.09
CA ASN A 70 2.65 3.73 5.13
C ASN A 70 3.84 2.83 5.50
N VAL A 71 4.77 3.29 6.35
CA VAL A 71 5.93 2.50 6.80
C VAL A 71 5.65 1.95 8.19
N ASP A 72 5.93 0.66 8.40
CA ASP A 72 5.79 0.03 9.71
C ASP A 72 6.89 0.41 10.69
N PHE A 73 6.68 0.08 11.97
CA PHE A 73 7.61 0.34 13.06
C PHE A 73 9.03 -0.20 12.81
N TRP A 74 9.15 -1.38 12.19
CA TRP A 74 10.45 -2.02 11.93
C TRP A 74 11.10 -1.57 10.63
N HIS A 75 10.49 -0.64 9.88
CA HIS A 75 10.96 -0.21 8.57
C HIS A 75 11.23 -1.40 7.63
N CYS A 76 10.34 -2.39 7.64
CA CYS A 76 10.45 -3.61 6.85
C CYS A 76 9.39 -3.70 5.75
N VAL A 77 8.24 -3.06 5.93
CA VAL A 77 7.14 -3.02 4.98
C VAL A 77 6.73 -1.59 4.68
N ARG A 78 6.31 -1.36 3.42
CA ARG A 78 5.86 -0.05 2.97
C ARG A 78 4.62 -0.16 2.08
N GLY A 79 3.53 0.43 2.54
CA GLY A 79 2.28 0.63 1.81
C GLY A 79 2.37 1.73 0.75
N ASN A 80 1.25 1.95 0.06
CA ASN A 80 1.10 3.01 -0.93
C ASN A 80 -0.30 3.66 -0.84
N SER A 81 -0.84 3.80 0.38
CA SER A 81 -2.09 4.53 0.60
C SER A 81 -1.93 6.00 0.20
N LYS A 82 -3.01 6.56 -0.36
CA LYS A 82 -3.11 7.97 -0.78
C LYS A 82 -4.02 8.80 0.13
N LEU A 83 -4.61 8.18 1.14
CA LEU A 83 -5.52 8.84 2.07
C LEU A 83 -5.36 8.23 3.47
N VAL A 84 -5.35 9.10 4.47
CA VAL A 84 -5.46 8.74 5.89
C VAL A 84 -6.60 9.53 6.51
N LEU A 85 -7.51 8.83 7.17
CA LEU A 85 -8.65 9.43 7.87
C LEU A 85 -8.40 9.37 9.38
N LYS A 86 -8.67 10.47 10.08
CA LYS A 86 -8.52 10.59 11.54
C LYS A 86 -9.86 10.90 12.20
N PRO A 87 -10.79 9.92 12.26
CA PRO A 87 -12.08 10.13 12.90
C PRO A 87 -11.92 10.35 14.41
N GLY A 88 -12.72 11.26 14.96
CA GLY A 88 -12.76 11.60 16.38
C GLY A 88 -13.89 10.91 17.15
N THR A 89 -14.88 10.34 16.45
CA THR A 89 -16.07 9.74 17.05
C THR A 89 -16.38 8.36 16.47
N THR A 90 -17.14 7.54 17.21
CA THR A 90 -17.58 6.22 16.74
C THR A 90 -18.59 6.33 15.59
N GLN A 91 -19.35 7.43 15.55
CA GLN A 91 -20.30 7.73 14.46
C GLN A 91 -19.58 7.98 13.15
N GLU A 92 -18.48 8.74 13.16
CA GLU A 92 -17.64 8.95 11.98
C GLU A 92 -17.04 7.64 11.47
N VAL A 93 -16.50 6.79 12.37
CA VAL A 93 -15.98 5.46 12.00
C VAL A 93 -17.07 4.61 11.32
N SER A 94 -18.27 4.59 11.92
CA SER A 94 -19.42 3.85 11.37
C SER A 94 -19.79 4.34 9.96
N ALA A 95 -19.86 5.66 9.75
CA ALA A 95 -20.17 6.26 8.46
C ALA A 95 -19.09 5.95 7.40
N ILE A 96 -17.81 6.03 7.76
CA ILE A 96 -16.68 5.68 6.89
C ILE A 96 -16.78 4.22 6.44
N LEU A 97 -16.95 3.29 7.38
CA LEU A 97 -16.99 1.86 7.08
C LEU A 97 -18.21 1.48 6.25
N LYS A 98 -19.37 2.11 6.50
CA LYS A 98 -20.56 1.93 5.68
C LYS A 98 -20.28 2.29 4.22
N TYR A 99 -19.70 3.47 3.97
CA TYR A 99 -19.36 3.93 2.63
C TYR A 99 -18.31 3.04 1.95
N CYS A 100 -17.25 2.67 2.67
CA CYS A 100 -16.22 1.76 2.15
C CYS A 100 -16.80 0.41 1.75
N ASN A 101 -17.75 -0.12 2.52
CA ASN A 101 -18.44 -1.37 2.19
C ASN A 101 -19.29 -1.23 0.92
N GLU A 102 -20.07 -0.16 0.79
CA GLU A 102 -20.89 0.12 -0.40
C GLU A 102 -20.03 0.30 -1.67
N ARG A 103 -18.89 0.99 -1.55
CA ARG A 103 -17.95 1.22 -2.65
C ARG A 103 -16.94 0.09 -2.86
N LYS A 104 -16.89 -0.93 -2.00
CA LYS A 104 -15.87 -1.99 -1.98
C LYS A 104 -14.44 -1.42 -1.91
N LEU A 105 -14.23 -0.39 -1.08
CA LEU A 105 -12.91 0.16 -0.78
C LEU A 105 -12.24 -0.62 0.35
N ALA A 106 -10.96 -0.96 0.17
CA ALA A 106 -10.18 -1.62 1.21
C ALA A 106 -9.83 -0.64 2.34
N VAL A 107 -9.94 -1.09 3.60
CA VAL A 107 -9.64 -0.28 4.78
C VAL A 107 -8.50 -0.93 5.57
N CYS A 108 -7.55 -0.12 6.05
CA CYS A 108 -6.47 -0.54 6.94
C CYS A 108 -6.58 0.24 8.25
N PRO A 109 -7.18 -0.34 9.31
CA PRO A 109 -7.21 0.28 10.63
C PRO A 109 -5.80 0.36 11.21
N GLN A 110 -5.43 1.53 11.73
CA GLN A 110 -4.11 1.76 12.33
C GLN A 110 -4.26 2.57 13.63
N GLY A 111 -3.60 2.09 14.69
CA GLY A 111 -3.48 2.78 15.97
C GLY A 111 -2.12 3.48 16.11
N GLY A 112 -1.31 3.06 17.08
CA GLY A 112 0.01 3.64 17.35
C GLY A 112 1.13 3.31 16.35
N ASN A 113 0.88 2.38 15.41
CA ASN A 113 1.88 1.91 14.42
C ASN A 113 3.18 1.39 15.06
N THR A 114 3.07 0.47 16.02
CA THR A 114 4.18 -0.19 16.75
C THR A 114 4.25 -1.69 16.47
#